data_AF-A0A7C5GHW6-F1
#
_entry.id   AF-A0A7C5GHW6-F1
#
_cell.length_a   1.000
_cell.length_b   1.000
_cell.length_c   1.000
_cell.angle_alpha   90.00
_cell.angle_beta   90.00
_cell.angle_gamma   90.00
#
_symmetry.space_group_name_H-M   'P 1'
#
loop_
_entity.id
_entity.type
_entity.pdbx_description
1 polymer ?
#
loop_
_entity_poly.entity_id
_entity_poly.type
_entity_poly.pdbx_seq_one_letter_code
_entity_poly.pdbx_strand_id
1 'polypeptide(L)'
;MVDFQKKIKFLLENLYNNELNRLTEAFIKYKYPTPKQLRSRKVAIRKWLDEKKKIKSPYMFDKDYDKYAISQLKFKDGTQVFPLYIFDLSFDKFQARFEKYQNDKKSKHLSLEDYRYIYYYHKDSKSLVYFEITYENNSRIKLSTYNHTQIITYTGEVVRHSSSSMLNFIVSNELERMFFSFSELDLRLDFDVYGLCLSKDFLLKNPKSSLVLLSQNLLGVQRKKLFETKINTSNITIVDNDKRTEEKSFIDNLSTHLRDLKSCTDSYFSRNIFLNLFLEEFNLFYQKLDNFERKDEFFINSLVKNLYIILDSLKQSKKREHLKIIYTIKDINKSLFSSVDNQAIEIYNYILTLSKQGIISFEFIISLGKKVKIDKELEFIFKEFEQGDIRILFRDYRDMKAYTTIILINDYNLAISCRNGYYSHNITRSKKKVNDLRREYEIQKHYAKPLQTILDRDYSLNGIWYFYGYGSSGDLHFATMLIDGDRVDITLNSHNNRKYRGKKYEIYGDILLCTELGIIKFREEVTE
;
A
#
# COMPACT_ATOMS: atom_id res chain seq x y z
N MET A 1 41.09 -43.41 11.09
CA MET A 1 39.74 -42.79 11.09
C MET A 1 39.38 -42.42 12.51
N VAL A 2 39.88 -41.29 13.01
CA VAL A 2 39.86 -40.97 14.46
C VAL A 2 38.50 -40.42 14.94
N ASP A 3 37.62 -39.99 14.01
CA ASP A 3 36.42 -39.21 14.38
C ASP A 3 35.07 -39.79 13.92
N PHE A 4 35.01 -41.01 13.38
CA PHE A 4 33.77 -41.52 12.77
C PHE A 4 32.59 -41.56 13.76
N GLN A 5 32.79 -42.13 14.96
CA GLN A 5 31.75 -42.20 15.99
C GLN A 5 31.33 -40.80 16.45
N LYS A 6 32.30 -39.88 16.59
CA LYS A 6 32.06 -38.47 16.94
C LYS A 6 31.16 -37.78 15.91
N LYS A 7 31.36 -38.03 14.61
CA LYS A 7 30.51 -37.51 13.52
C LYS A 7 29.11 -38.09 13.53
N ILE A 8 28.97 -39.40 13.74
CA ILE A 8 27.64 -40.05 13.82
C ILE A 8 26.86 -39.54 15.03
N LYS A 9 27.52 -39.37 16.18
CA LYS A 9 26.95 -38.76 17.38
C LYS A 9 26.53 -37.30 17.12
N PHE A 10 27.41 -36.52 16.49
CA PHE A 10 27.10 -35.15 16.10
C PHE A 10 25.87 -35.06 15.18
N LEU A 11 25.75 -35.94 14.18
CA LEU A 11 24.56 -35.98 13.31
C LEU A 11 23.29 -36.32 14.09
N LEU A 12 23.36 -37.27 15.03
CA LEU A 12 22.22 -37.61 15.90
C LEU A 12 21.74 -36.37 16.66
N GLU A 13 22.67 -35.68 17.31
CA GLU A 13 22.38 -34.55 18.19
C GLU A 13 21.93 -33.31 17.41
N ASN A 14 22.62 -32.97 16.31
CA ASN A 14 22.50 -31.66 15.66
C ASN A 14 21.67 -31.68 14.36
N LEU A 15 21.59 -32.81 13.65
CA LEU A 15 20.81 -32.92 12.40
C LEU A 15 19.47 -33.65 12.61
N TYR A 16 19.44 -34.64 13.50
CA TYR A 16 18.27 -35.50 13.72
C TYR A 16 17.63 -35.34 15.10
N ASN A 17 18.01 -34.31 15.87
CA ASN A 17 17.38 -33.96 17.15
C ASN A 17 17.23 -35.14 18.14
N ASN A 18 18.26 -35.98 18.24
CA ASN A 18 18.27 -37.20 19.05
C ASN A 18 17.29 -38.31 18.62
N GLU A 19 16.70 -38.22 17.41
CA GLU A 19 15.81 -39.25 16.88
C GLU A 19 16.59 -40.38 16.17
N LEU A 20 16.83 -41.49 16.88
CA LEU A 20 17.56 -42.66 16.37
C LEU A 20 16.94 -43.26 15.08
N ASN A 21 15.61 -43.22 14.94
CA ASN A 21 14.93 -43.76 13.76
C ASN A 21 15.25 -42.93 12.50
N ARG A 22 15.24 -41.60 12.59
CA ARG A 22 15.60 -40.72 11.47
C ARG A 22 17.06 -40.86 11.07
N LEU A 23 17.96 -40.97 12.05
CA LEU A 23 19.37 -41.30 11.79
C LEU A 23 19.49 -42.67 11.10
N THR A 24 18.70 -43.66 11.52
CA THR A 24 18.67 -44.99 10.89
C THR A 24 18.25 -44.91 9.43
N GLU A 25 17.18 -44.19 9.12
CA GLU A 25 16.69 -43.98 7.76
C GLU A 25 17.68 -43.21 6.88
N ALA A 26 18.37 -42.21 7.45
CA ALA A 26 19.38 -41.43 6.74
C ALA A 26 20.51 -42.28 6.16
N PHE A 27 20.81 -43.41 6.82
CA PHE A 27 21.86 -44.34 6.44
C PHE A 27 21.32 -45.63 5.82
N ILE A 28 20.16 -45.58 5.17
CA ILE A 28 19.62 -46.65 4.33
C ILE A 28 19.55 -46.19 2.86
N LYS A 29 19.94 -47.10 1.97
CA LYS A 29 19.97 -46.94 0.52
C LYS A 29 18.58 -46.92 -0.15
N TYR A 30 17.60 -47.57 0.48
CA TYR A 30 16.28 -47.79 -0.10
C TYR A 30 15.29 -46.71 0.37
N LYS A 31 14.56 -46.10 -0.57
CA LYS A 31 13.48 -45.14 -0.30
C LYS A 31 12.35 -45.75 0.55
N TYR A 32 12.13 -47.06 0.42
CA TYR A 32 11.12 -47.83 1.18
C TYR A 32 11.74 -49.10 1.76
N PRO A 33 12.45 -49.02 2.90
CA PRO A 33 13.12 -50.17 3.45
C PRO A 33 12.15 -51.13 4.14
N THR A 34 12.37 -52.43 3.98
CA THR A 34 11.62 -53.45 4.71
C THR A 34 11.88 -53.37 6.22
N PRO A 35 10.95 -53.84 7.09
CA PRO A 35 11.16 -53.85 8.54
C PRO A 35 12.45 -54.57 8.97
N LYS A 36 12.86 -55.61 8.24
CA LYS A 36 14.11 -56.34 8.48
C LYS A 36 15.35 -55.48 8.22
N GLN A 37 15.36 -54.71 7.14
CA GLN A 37 16.45 -53.80 6.78
C GLN A 37 16.57 -52.65 7.79
N LEU A 38 15.43 -52.06 8.20
CA LEU A 38 15.39 -51.04 9.26
C LEU A 38 15.95 -51.58 10.58
N ARG A 39 15.50 -52.76 11.02
CA ARG A 39 16.01 -53.40 12.25
C ARG A 39 17.52 -53.63 12.18
N SER A 40 18.01 -54.20 11.07
CA SER A 40 19.45 -54.46 10.86
C SER A 40 20.27 -53.16 10.93
N ARG A 41 19.84 -52.11 10.22
CA ARG A 41 20.54 -50.82 10.22
C ARG A 41 20.49 -50.16 11.61
N LYS A 42 19.36 -50.21 12.30
CA LYS A 42 19.23 -49.66 13.67
C LYS A 42 20.22 -50.30 14.64
N VAL A 43 20.47 -51.61 14.51
CA VAL A 43 21.50 -52.32 15.29
C VAL A 43 22.90 -51.81 14.94
N ALA A 44 23.21 -51.59 13.66
CA ALA A 44 24.49 -51.04 13.24
C ALA A 44 24.72 -49.61 13.77
N ILE A 45 23.72 -48.72 13.67
CA ILE A 45 23.80 -47.35 14.19
C ILE A 45 24.00 -47.34 15.71
N ARG A 46 23.28 -48.18 16.45
CA ARG A 46 23.49 -48.31 17.91
C ARG A 46 24.91 -48.74 18.25
N LYS A 47 25.52 -49.62 17.45
CA LYS A 47 26.94 -49.97 17.61
C LYS A 47 27.87 -48.80 17.27
N TRP A 48 27.52 -47.97 16.29
CA TRP A 48 28.31 -46.79 15.94
C TRP A 48 28.31 -45.72 17.02
N LEU A 49 27.18 -45.57 17.72
CA LEU A 49 27.01 -44.64 18.84
C LEU A 49 27.59 -45.16 20.17
N ASP A 50 27.97 -46.44 20.25
CA ASP A 50 28.53 -47.04 21.46
C ASP A 50 30.04 -46.75 21.57
N GLU A 51 30.38 -45.74 22.36
CA GLU A 51 31.76 -45.26 22.57
C GLU A 51 32.69 -46.32 23.17
N LYS A 52 32.14 -47.38 23.80
CA LYS A 52 32.94 -48.47 24.37
C LYS A 52 33.40 -49.48 23.32
N LYS A 53 32.83 -49.46 22.11
CA LYS A 53 33.15 -50.42 21.04
C LYS A 53 34.09 -49.81 20.01
N LYS A 54 35.30 -50.36 19.90
CA LYS A 54 36.24 -50.03 18.81
C LYS A 54 35.68 -50.53 17.47
N ILE A 55 35.34 -49.61 16.58
CA ILE A 55 34.93 -49.92 15.21
C ILE A 55 36.19 -50.18 14.37
N LYS A 56 36.43 -51.45 14.00
CA LYS A 56 37.64 -51.85 13.26
C LYS A 56 37.59 -51.46 11.77
N SER A 57 36.41 -51.30 11.17
CA SER A 57 36.25 -50.64 9.87
C SER A 57 34.79 -50.22 9.64
N PRO A 58 34.51 -49.00 9.12
CA PRO A 58 33.17 -48.54 8.80
C PRO A 58 32.69 -49.00 7.40
N TYR A 59 33.15 -50.13 6.84
CA TYR A 59 32.74 -50.70 5.53
C TYR A 59 31.23 -51.00 5.41
N MET A 60 30.38 -49.99 5.47
CA MET A 60 28.92 -50.11 5.30
C MET A 60 28.33 -49.04 4.41
N PHE A 61 29.12 -48.06 3.96
CA PHE A 61 28.78 -47.32 2.76
C PHE A 61 29.25 -48.18 1.58
N ASP A 62 28.29 -48.81 0.91
CA ASP A 62 28.56 -49.50 -0.34
C ASP A 62 28.93 -48.48 -1.44
N LYS A 63 29.34 -48.99 -2.61
CA LYS A 63 29.71 -48.17 -3.77
C LYS A 63 28.59 -47.21 -4.21
N ASP A 64 27.37 -47.48 -3.77
CA ASP A 64 26.16 -46.71 -4.05
C ASP A 64 25.83 -45.70 -2.92
N TYR A 65 26.84 -45.08 -2.32
CA TYR A 65 26.65 -44.08 -1.26
C TYR A 65 25.76 -42.91 -1.72
N ASP A 66 25.81 -42.58 -3.00
CA ASP A 66 24.92 -41.62 -3.65
C ASP A 66 23.43 -41.95 -3.45
N LYS A 67 23.04 -43.21 -3.22
CA LYS A 67 21.64 -43.60 -3.00
C LYS A 67 21.16 -43.45 -1.54
N TYR A 68 22.02 -43.00 -0.63
CA TYR A 68 21.66 -42.84 0.80
C TYR A 68 20.99 -41.49 1.03
N ALA A 69 19.97 -41.43 1.89
CA ALA A 69 19.29 -40.17 2.18
C ALA A 69 20.22 -39.08 2.75
N ILE A 70 21.25 -39.45 3.51
CA ILE A 70 22.28 -38.51 4.01
C ILE A 70 23.09 -37.85 2.88
N SER A 71 23.33 -38.53 1.77
CA SER A 71 24.13 -38.01 0.63
C SER A 71 23.30 -37.16 -0.33
N GLN A 72 21.97 -37.20 -0.19
CA GLN A 72 21.02 -36.36 -0.92
C GLN A 72 20.90 -34.94 -0.34
N LEU A 73 21.46 -34.69 0.85
CA LEU A 73 21.55 -33.34 1.38
C LEU A 73 22.52 -32.53 0.52
N LYS A 74 22.05 -31.41 -0.03
CA LYS A 74 22.84 -30.53 -0.90
C LYS A 74 22.95 -29.10 -0.33
N PHE A 75 24.07 -28.45 -0.60
CA PHE A 75 24.22 -27.00 -0.46
C PHE A 75 23.46 -26.28 -1.58
N LYS A 76 23.37 -24.94 -1.51
CA LYS A 76 22.69 -24.12 -2.53
C LYS A 76 23.31 -24.24 -3.93
N ASP A 77 24.62 -24.48 -4.01
CA ASP A 77 25.35 -24.71 -5.26
C ASP A 77 25.13 -26.12 -5.85
N GLY A 78 24.26 -26.94 -5.26
CA GLY A 78 23.94 -28.29 -5.70
C GLY A 78 24.96 -29.35 -5.27
N THR A 79 26.06 -28.98 -4.60
CA THR A 79 27.07 -29.93 -4.11
C THR A 79 26.57 -30.67 -2.85
N GLN A 80 26.98 -31.93 -2.67
CA GLN A 80 26.55 -32.73 -1.51
C GLN A 80 27.08 -32.13 -0.21
N VAL A 81 26.24 -32.05 0.83
CA VAL A 81 26.64 -31.62 2.18
C VAL A 81 27.61 -32.61 2.77
N PHE A 82 27.26 -33.89 2.70
CA PHE A 82 28.07 -34.99 3.20
C PHE A 82 28.42 -35.97 2.07
N PRO A 83 29.41 -35.66 1.22
CA PRO A 83 29.96 -36.64 0.27
C PRO A 83 30.74 -37.72 1.02
N LEU A 84 30.88 -38.93 0.47
CA LEU A 84 31.45 -40.09 1.19
C LEU A 84 32.79 -39.78 1.89
N TYR A 85 33.71 -39.09 1.20
CA TYR A 85 35.04 -38.75 1.72
C TYR A 85 35.00 -37.87 2.99
N ILE A 86 33.88 -37.18 3.28
CA ILE A 86 33.77 -36.32 4.47
C ILE A 86 33.86 -37.12 5.77
N PHE A 87 33.50 -38.40 5.73
CA PHE A 87 33.59 -39.30 6.88
C PHE A 87 35.04 -39.69 7.20
N ASP A 88 35.96 -39.51 6.25
CA ASP A 88 37.39 -39.78 6.40
C ASP A 88 38.22 -38.55 6.84
N LEU A 89 37.69 -37.34 6.64
CA LEU A 89 38.33 -36.08 7.06
C LEU A 89 38.30 -35.88 8.59
N SER A 90 38.90 -34.81 9.11
CA SER A 90 38.80 -34.47 10.54
C SER A 90 37.37 -34.10 10.95
N PHE A 91 37.06 -34.22 12.25
CA PHE A 91 35.79 -33.74 12.80
C PHE A 91 35.53 -32.27 12.48
N ASP A 92 36.53 -31.39 12.58
CA ASP A 92 36.36 -29.95 12.34
C ASP A 92 35.95 -29.64 10.89
N LYS A 93 36.54 -30.35 9.92
CA LYS A 93 36.14 -30.20 8.50
C LYS A 93 34.72 -30.71 8.24
N PHE A 94 34.30 -31.75 8.96
CA PHE A 94 32.94 -32.26 8.92
C PHE A 94 31.95 -31.28 9.53
N GLN A 95 32.25 -30.74 10.71
CA GLN A 95 31.44 -29.76 11.41
C GLN A 95 31.31 -28.46 10.61
N ALA A 96 32.40 -27.94 10.05
CA ALA A 96 32.37 -26.73 9.21
C ALA A 96 31.45 -26.87 8.00
N ARG A 97 31.37 -28.06 7.37
CA ARG A 97 30.39 -28.32 6.30
C ARG A 97 28.95 -28.31 6.81
N PHE A 98 28.70 -28.89 7.98
CA PHE A 98 27.38 -28.83 8.60
C PHE A 98 27.00 -27.40 8.98
N GLU A 99 27.91 -26.61 9.54
CA GLU A 99 27.68 -25.20 9.87
C GLU A 99 27.41 -24.36 8.62
N LYS A 100 28.19 -24.56 7.55
CA LYS A 100 27.89 -23.97 6.23
C LYS A 100 26.49 -24.36 5.77
N TYR A 101 26.09 -25.61 5.95
CA TYR A 101 24.76 -26.10 5.56
C TYR A 101 23.64 -25.51 6.41
N GLN A 102 23.87 -25.33 7.71
CA GLN A 102 22.96 -24.64 8.61
C GLN A 102 22.85 -23.15 8.26
N ASN A 103 23.93 -22.50 7.87
CA ASN A 103 23.93 -21.12 7.40
C ASN A 103 23.21 -20.97 6.05
N ASP A 104 23.41 -21.92 5.13
CA ASP A 104 22.66 -22.02 3.87
C ASP A 104 21.15 -22.26 4.13
N LYS A 105 20.79 -23.06 5.13
CA LYS A 105 19.40 -23.33 5.52
C LYS A 105 18.74 -22.18 6.31
N LYS A 106 19.48 -21.50 7.18
CA LYS A 106 19.01 -20.34 7.95
C LYS A 106 18.83 -19.11 7.06
N SER A 107 19.55 -19.04 5.95
CA SER A 107 19.28 -18.11 4.85
C SER A 107 18.19 -18.67 3.91
N LYS A 108 16.98 -18.91 4.42
CA LYS A 108 15.84 -19.39 3.60
C LYS A 108 15.43 -18.30 2.60
N HIS A 109 15.95 -18.41 1.37
CA HIS A 109 15.26 -17.94 0.19
C HIS A 109 14.59 -19.16 -0.42
N LEU A 110 13.29 -19.29 -0.20
CA LEU A 110 12.44 -20.21 -0.94
C LEU A 110 12.40 -19.79 -2.40
N SER A 111 12.47 -20.77 -3.29
CA SER A 111 12.41 -20.56 -4.73
C SER A 111 10.96 -20.73 -5.20
N LEU A 112 10.65 -20.14 -6.35
CA LEU A 112 9.34 -20.30 -6.97
C LEU A 112 8.97 -21.77 -7.19
N GLU A 113 9.92 -22.60 -7.62
CA GLU A 113 9.69 -24.00 -7.96
C GLU A 113 9.33 -24.87 -6.74
N ASP A 114 9.47 -24.34 -5.52
CA ASP A 114 9.02 -24.99 -4.30
C ASP A 114 7.49 -24.95 -4.16
N TYR A 115 6.80 -24.04 -4.84
CA TYR A 115 5.34 -23.92 -4.84
C TYR A 115 4.69 -24.83 -5.88
N ARG A 116 3.85 -25.78 -5.44
CA ARG A 116 3.36 -26.89 -6.28
C ARG A 116 1.85 -26.91 -6.51
N TYR A 117 1.08 -26.10 -5.79
CA TYR A 117 -0.38 -26.16 -5.84
C TYR A 117 -1.01 -24.78 -5.86
N ILE A 118 -2.01 -24.56 -6.73
CA ILE A 118 -2.88 -23.37 -6.72
C ILE A 118 -4.29 -23.81 -6.35
N TYR A 119 -4.74 -23.46 -5.15
CA TYR A 119 -6.09 -23.76 -4.68
C TYR A 119 -7.09 -22.68 -5.09
N TYR A 120 -8.31 -23.08 -5.43
CA TYR A 120 -9.43 -22.19 -5.73
C TYR A 120 -10.76 -22.80 -5.24
N TYR A 121 -11.78 -21.97 -5.12
CA TYR A 121 -13.13 -22.45 -4.79
C TYR A 121 -13.91 -22.80 -6.06
N HIS A 122 -14.35 -24.06 -6.18
CA HIS A 122 -15.15 -24.51 -7.30
C HIS A 122 -16.63 -24.44 -6.95
N LYS A 123 -17.36 -23.63 -7.71
CA LYS A 123 -18.76 -23.30 -7.40
C LYS A 123 -19.70 -24.49 -7.53
N ASP A 124 -19.55 -25.28 -8.58
CA ASP A 124 -20.50 -26.36 -8.87
C ASP A 124 -20.35 -27.52 -7.87
N SER A 125 -19.12 -27.80 -7.46
CA SER A 125 -18.82 -28.82 -6.43
C SER A 125 -18.87 -28.26 -5.01
N LYS A 126 -19.08 -26.95 -4.86
CA LYS A 126 -19.07 -26.20 -3.59
C LYS A 126 -17.91 -26.58 -2.67
N SER A 127 -16.72 -26.75 -3.25
CA SER A 127 -15.57 -27.30 -2.52
C SER A 127 -14.27 -26.67 -2.97
N LEU A 128 -13.28 -26.75 -2.07
CA LEU A 128 -11.93 -26.31 -2.37
C LEU A 128 -11.21 -27.33 -3.26
N VAL A 129 -10.78 -26.86 -4.42
CA VAL A 129 -10.10 -27.64 -5.45
C VAL A 129 -8.72 -27.05 -5.74
N TYR A 130 -7.88 -27.73 -6.52
CA TYR A 130 -6.55 -27.23 -6.83
C TYR A 130 -6.06 -27.62 -8.21
N PHE A 131 -5.16 -26.79 -8.73
CA PHE A 131 -4.25 -27.13 -9.81
C PHE A 131 -2.91 -27.58 -9.22
N GLU A 132 -2.36 -28.68 -9.72
CA GLU A 132 -0.97 -29.07 -9.51
C GLU A 132 -0.08 -28.40 -10.56
N ILE A 133 1.01 -27.77 -10.12
CA ILE A 133 1.96 -27.04 -10.95
C ILE A 133 3.15 -27.95 -11.27
N THR A 134 3.32 -28.21 -12.56
CA THR A 134 4.55 -28.80 -13.10
C THR A 134 5.36 -27.69 -13.77
N TYR A 135 6.57 -27.43 -13.26
CA TYR A 135 7.51 -26.52 -13.90
C TYR A 135 8.31 -27.25 -14.97
N GLU A 136 8.38 -26.64 -16.14
CA GLU A 136 9.15 -27.09 -17.30
C GLU A 136 10.26 -26.06 -17.59
N ASN A 137 11.15 -26.37 -18.54
CA ASN A 137 12.26 -25.47 -18.89
C ASN A 137 11.75 -24.13 -19.47
N ASN A 138 12.55 -23.07 -19.30
CA ASN A 138 12.30 -21.73 -19.84
C ASN A 138 11.01 -21.07 -19.33
N SER A 139 10.75 -21.13 -18.03
CA SER A 139 9.56 -20.54 -17.38
C SER A 139 8.23 -21.13 -17.84
N ARG A 140 8.24 -22.22 -18.61
CA ARG A 140 7.01 -22.92 -19.01
C ARG A 140 6.45 -23.69 -17.84
N ILE A 141 5.13 -23.76 -17.78
CA ILE A 141 4.40 -24.47 -16.75
C ILE A 141 3.23 -25.23 -17.33
N LYS A 142 2.87 -26.28 -16.62
CA LYS A 142 1.65 -27.06 -16.85
C LYS A 142 0.84 -27.10 -15.56
N LEU A 143 -0.43 -26.71 -15.64
CA LEU A 143 -1.38 -26.83 -14.54
C LEU A 143 -2.32 -28.00 -14.82
N SER A 144 -2.43 -28.94 -13.89
CA SER A 144 -3.35 -30.08 -14.01
C SER A 144 -4.34 -30.09 -12.85
N THR A 145 -5.63 -30.29 -13.13
CA THR A 145 -6.65 -30.52 -12.09
C THR A 145 -7.26 -31.90 -12.25
N TYR A 146 -7.37 -32.61 -11.13
CA TYR A 146 -7.92 -33.97 -11.06
C TYR A 146 -9.36 -33.97 -10.51
N ASN A 147 -9.95 -32.79 -10.39
CA ASN A 147 -11.21 -32.60 -9.65
C ASN A 147 -12.44 -32.70 -10.55
N HIS A 148 -12.23 -32.96 -11.84
CA HIS A 148 -13.25 -33.25 -12.83
C HIS A 148 -13.16 -34.73 -13.26
N THR A 149 -14.21 -35.25 -13.91
CA THR A 149 -14.26 -36.62 -14.42
C THR A 149 -13.13 -36.95 -15.40
N GLN A 150 -12.59 -35.94 -16.07
CA GLN A 150 -11.39 -36.03 -16.89
C GLN A 150 -10.35 -35.05 -16.37
N ILE A 151 -9.07 -35.41 -16.47
CA ILE A 151 -7.96 -34.54 -16.08
C ILE A 151 -7.91 -33.37 -17.06
N ILE A 152 -8.13 -32.17 -16.55
CA ILE A 152 -8.01 -30.95 -17.35
C ILE A 152 -6.59 -30.42 -17.19
N THR A 153 -5.96 -30.11 -18.31
CA THR A 153 -4.59 -29.62 -18.39
C THR A 153 -4.56 -28.24 -19.04
N TYR A 154 -3.77 -27.35 -18.47
CA TYR A 154 -3.43 -26.05 -19.04
C TYR A 154 -1.94 -25.96 -19.23
N THR A 155 -1.52 -25.26 -20.28
CA THR A 155 -0.11 -24.99 -20.56
C THR A 155 0.11 -23.50 -20.66
N GLY A 156 1.28 -23.05 -20.27
CA GLY A 156 1.62 -21.64 -20.35
C GLY A 156 2.96 -21.34 -19.71
N GLU A 157 3.06 -20.16 -19.10
CA GLU A 157 4.32 -19.64 -18.60
C GLU A 157 4.15 -18.88 -17.28
N VAL A 158 5.28 -18.70 -16.60
CA VAL A 158 5.40 -17.80 -15.47
C VAL A 158 6.17 -16.55 -15.87
N VAL A 159 5.50 -15.41 -15.77
CA VAL A 159 6.08 -14.09 -16.05
C VAL A 159 6.35 -13.38 -14.73
N ARG A 160 7.60 -12.91 -14.56
CA ARG A 160 8.00 -12.08 -13.42
C ARG A 160 7.95 -10.62 -13.84
N HIS A 161 7.14 -9.83 -13.16
CA HIS A 161 7.08 -8.39 -13.35
C HIS A 161 7.90 -7.69 -12.28
N SER A 162 9.18 -7.45 -12.58
CA SER A 162 10.16 -6.89 -11.66
C SER A 162 9.83 -5.48 -11.15
N SER A 163 9.04 -4.70 -11.90
CA SER A 163 8.57 -3.37 -11.49
C SER A 163 7.44 -3.40 -10.45
N SER A 164 6.65 -4.48 -10.41
CA SER A 164 5.51 -4.64 -9.48
C SER A 164 5.73 -5.75 -8.45
N SER A 165 6.86 -6.45 -8.48
CA SER A 165 7.14 -7.64 -7.65
C SER A 165 5.99 -8.64 -7.69
N MET A 166 5.41 -8.82 -8.89
CA MET A 166 4.29 -9.72 -9.13
C MET A 166 4.73 -10.89 -9.99
N LEU A 167 4.18 -12.05 -9.64
CA LEU A 167 4.39 -13.30 -10.34
C LEU A 167 3.08 -13.73 -10.99
N ASN A 168 3.09 -13.85 -12.30
CA ASN A 168 1.91 -14.19 -13.08
C ASN A 168 2.07 -15.58 -13.70
N PHE A 169 1.18 -16.51 -13.34
CA PHE A 169 1.01 -17.78 -14.04
C PHE A 169 -0.06 -17.56 -15.10
N ILE A 170 0.34 -17.58 -16.36
CA ILE A 170 -0.55 -17.34 -17.49
C ILE A 170 -0.66 -18.67 -18.22
N VAL A 171 -1.85 -19.27 -18.21
CA VAL A 171 -2.06 -20.61 -18.79
C VAL A 171 -3.32 -20.66 -19.62
N SER A 172 -3.36 -21.55 -20.59
CA SER A 172 -4.51 -21.76 -21.46
C SER A 172 -4.68 -23.22 -21.86
N ASN A 173 -5.91 -23.56 -22.22
CA ASN A 173 -6.25 -24.75 -23.01
C ASN A 173 -7.12 -24.31 -24.21
N GLU A 174 -7.77 -25.26 -24.89
CA GLU A 174 -8.61 -24.97 -26.06
C GLU A 174 -9.87 -24.16 -25.75
N LEU A 175 -10.33 -24.15 -24.50
CA LEU A 175 -11.63 -23.59 -24.09
C LEU A 175 -11.51 -22.35 -23.22
N GLU A 176 -10.40 -22.16 -22.52
CA GLU A 176 -10.21 -21.01 -21.63
C GLU A 176 -8.74 -20.62 -21.43
N ARG A 177 -8.54 -19.37 -20.99
CA ARG A 177 -7.26 -18.82 -20.56
C ARG A 177 -7.38 -18.28 -19.13
N MET A 178 -6.45 -18.67 -18.26
CA MET A 178 -6.40 -18.25 -16.87
C MET A 178 -5.14 -17.45 -16.58
N PHE A 179 -5.29 -16.45 -15.72
CA PHE A 179 -4.23 -15.59 -15.20
C PHE A 179 -4.26 -15.68 -13.69
N PHE A 180 -3.23 -16.25 -13.08
CA PHE A 180 -3.06 -16.26 -11.64
C PHE A 180 -1.95 -15.29 -11.25
N SER A 181 -2.26 -14.37 -10.33
CA SER A 181 -1.31 -13.36 -9.86
C SER A 181 -1.03 -13.54 -8.39
N PHE A 182 0.26 -13.61 -8.05
CA PHE A 182 0.78 -13.75 -6.69
C PHE A 182 1.87 -12.72 -6.44
N SER A 183 1.99 -12.24 -5.19
CA SER A 183 3.11 -11.40 -4.79
C SER A 183 4.40 -12.21 -4.75
N GLU A 184 5.44 -11.77 -5.46
CA GLU A 184 6.77 -12.39 -5.48
C GLU A 184 7.47 -12.26 -4.10
N LEU A 185 7.08 -11.26 -3.31
CA LEU A 185 7.65 -10.97 -1.99
C LEU A 185 7.28 -12.05 -0.95
N ASP A 186 6.09 -12.64 -1.08
CA ASP A 186 5.56 -13.63 -0.14
C ASP A 186 6.20 -15.01 -0.31
N LEU A 187 6.92 -15.23 -1.41
CA LEU A 187 7.60 -16.48 -1.68
C LEU A 187 8.72 -16.77 -0.69
N ARG A 188 9.14 -15.81 0.16
CA ARG A 188 10.39 -15.88 0.95
C ARG A 188 10.29 -16.61 2.30
N LEU A 189 9.09 -16.92 2.81
CA LEU A 189 8.90 -17.18 4.25
C LEU A 189 8.14 -18.46 4.67
N ASP A 190 7.99 -19.45 3.80
CA ASP A 190 7.37 -20.75 4.11
C ASP A 190 5.87 -20.65 4.40
N PHE A 191 5.22 -19.72 3.70
CA PHE A 191 3.79 -19.45 3.80
C PHE A 191 3.04 -19.87 2.54
N ASP A 192 1.75 -20.16 2.73
CA ASP A 192 0.78 -20.21 1.64
C ASP A 192 0.55 -18.75 1.15
N VAL A 193 0.65 -18.53 -0.16
CA VAL A 193 0.60 -17.19 -0.78
C VAL A 193 -0.78 -16.97 -1.39
N TYR A 194 -1.50 -15.96 -0.91
CA TYR A 194 -2.80 -15.60 -1.47
C TYR A 194 -2.61 -14.84 -2.79
N GLY A 195 -3.51 -15.08 -3.73
CA GLY A 195 -3.50 -14.46 -5.04
C GLY A 195 -4.89 -14.33 -5.63
N LEU A 196 -4.92 -13.86 -6.88
CA LEU A 196 -6.15 -13.69 -7.64
C LEU A 196 -6.06 -14.47 -8.94
N CYS A 197 -7.16 -15.14 -9.31
CA CYS A 197 -7.34 -15.76 -10.61
C CYS A 197 -8.35 -14.95 -11.43
N LEU A 198 -8.01 -14.70 -12.69
CA LEU A 198 -8.94 -14.28 -13.73
C LEU A 198 -8.98 -15.38 -14.80
N SER A 199 -10.16 -15.94 -15.07
CA SER A 199 -10.40 -16.86 -16.18
C SER A 199 -11.21 -16.17 -17.26
N LYS A 200 -10.70 -16.21 -18.49
CA LYS A 200 -11.41 -15.86 -19.71
C LYS A 200 -11.82 -17.16 -20.38
N ASP A 201 -13.09 -17.50 -20.24
CA ASP A 201 -13.73 -18.58 -20.96
C ASP A 201 -13.98 -18.10 -22.40
N PHE A 202 -13.51 -18.83 -23.41
CA PHE A 202 -13.65 -18.40 -24.82
C PHE A 202 -15.08 -18.50 -25.33
N LEU A 203 -15.96 -19.24 -24.63
CA LEU A 203 -17.37 -19.41 -24.99
C LEU A 203 -18.31 -18.47 -24.21
N LEU A 204 -17.90 -17.98 -23.04
CA LEU A 204 -18.69 -17.05 -22.23
C LEU A 204 -18.23 -15.60 -22.43
N LYS A 205 -19.19 -14.68 -22.59
CA LYS A 205 -18.91 -13.24 -22.78
C LYS A 205 -18.26 -12.56 -21.58
N ASN A 206 -18.29 -13.17 -20.39
CA ASN A 206 -17.85 -12.56 -19.14
C ASN A 206 -16.71 -13.38 -18.50
N PRO A 207 -15.51 -12.82 -18.31
CA PRO A 207 -14.46 -13.43 -17.51
C PRO A 207 -14.90 -13.65 -16.05
N LYS A 208 -14.49 -14.80 -15.49
CA LYS A 208 -14.71 -15.20 -14.09
C LYS A 208 -13.47 -14.85 -13.28
N SER A 209 -13.64 -14.52 -12.01
CA SER A 209 -12.48 -14.36 -11.13
C SER A 209 -12.72 -14.89 -9.72
N SER A 210 -11.63 -15.27 -9.05
CA SER A 210 -11.65 -15.94 -7.76
C SER A 210 -10.38 -15.64 -6.95
N LEU A 211 -10.51 -15.67 -5.63
CA LEU A 211 -9.36 -15.74 -4.73
C LEU A 211 -8.73 -17.13 -4.82
N VAL A 212 -7.40 -17.15 -4.87
CA VAL A 212 -6.60 -18.37 -4.98
C VAL A 212 -5.48 -18.41 -3.95
N LEU A 213 -4.94 -19.61 -3.71
CA LEU A 213 -3.84 -19.83 -2.76
C LEU A 213 -2.77 -20.70 -3.38
N LEU A 214 -1.56 -20.16 -3.50
CA LEU A 214 -0.36 -20.85 -3.93
C LEU A 214 0.31 -21.50 -2.71
N SER A 215 0.51 -22.81 -2.75
CA SER A 215 1.09 -23.59 -1.64
C SER A 215 2.15 -24.55 -2.13
N GLN A 216 3.13 -24.83 -1.27
CA GLN A 216 4.16 -25.84 -1.51
C GLN A 216 3.62 -27.27 -1.33
N ASN A 217 2.61 -27.45 -0.49
CA ASN A 217 2.11 -28.76 -0.07
C ASN A 217 0.61 -28.92 -0.28
N LEU A 218 0.16 -30.16 -0.42
CA LEU A 218 -1.27 -30.45 -0.41
C LEU A 218 -1.87 -30.07 0.95
N LEU A 219 -2.93 -29.26 0.94
CA LEU A 219 -3.61 -28.85 2.16
C LEU A 219 -4.32 -30.04 2.82
N GLY A 220 -4.11 -30.22 4.13
CA GLY A 220 -4.90 -31.14 4.94
C GLY A 220 -6.35 -30.69 5.12
N VAL A 221 -7.22 -31.61 5.54
CA VAL A 221 -8.69 -31.39 5.68
C VAL A 221 -9.02 -30.13 6.50
N GLN A 222 -8.33 -29.91 7.62
CA GLN A 222 -8.55 -28.74 8.48
C GLN A 222 -8.17 -27.42 7.79
N ARG A 223 -7.05 -27.39 7.07
CA ARG A 223 -6.61 -26.21 6.30
C ARG A 223 -7.52 -25.93 5.11
N LYS A 224 -8.02 -26.97 4.44
CA LYS A 224 -9.02 -26.83 3.37
C LYS A 224 -10.29 -26.16 3.89
N LYS A 225 -10.84 -26.63 5.01
CA LYS A 225 -12.02 -26.02 5.66
C LYS A 225 -11.79 -24.55 6.03
N LEU A 226 -10.60 -24.21 6.54
CA LEU A 226 -10.25 -22.84 6.90
C LEU A 226 -10.18 -21.91 5.68
N PHE A 227 -9.68 -22.41 4.54
CA PHE A 227 -9.60 -21.60 3.31
C PHE A 227 -10.97 -21.53 2.62
N GLU A 228 -11.73 -22.63 2.63
CA GLU A 228 -13.11 -22.69 2.13
C GLU A 228 -14.04 -21.68 2.82
N THR A 229 -13.94 -21.53 4.15
CA THR A 229 -14.70 -20.50 4.90
C THR A 229 -14.23 -19.07 4.62
N LYS A 230 -13.01 -18.89 4.10
CA LYS A 230 -12.42 -17.58 3.77
C LYS A 230 -12.71 -17.11 2.33
N ILE A 231 -13.19 -17.97 1.43
CA ILE A 231 -13.39 -17.66 -0.01
C ILE A 231 -14.88 -17.54 -0.40
N ASN A 232 -15.83 -17.48 0.54
CA ASN A 232 -17.23 -17.62 0.15
C ASN A 232 -17.77 -16.43 -0.69
N THR A 233 -18.08 -16.72 -1.97
CA THR A 233 -18.86 -16.00 -3.00
C THR A 233 -18.55 -14.53 -3.32
N SER A 234 -17.30 -14.10 -3.44
CA SER A 234 -16.99 -12.86 -4.17
C SER A 234 -16.91 -13.15 -5.68
N ASN A 235 -18.07 -13.23 -6.35
CA ASN A 235 -18.12 -13.28 -7.81
C ASN A 235 -17.74 -11.91 -8.38
N ILE A 236 -16.47 -11.73 -8.66
CA ILE A 236 -16.00 -10.55 -9.36
C ILE A 236 -16.28 -10.77 -10.86
N THR A 237 -17.24 -10.03 -11.40
CA THR A 237 -17.61 -10.03 -12.82
C THR A 237 -16.86 -8.89 -13.50
N ILE A 238 -15.97 -9.16 -14.46
CA ILE A 238 -15.34 -8.10 -15.25
C ILE A 238 -16.16 -7.93 -16.54
N VAL A 239 -16.73 -6.76 -16.73
CA VAL A 239 -17.28 -6.31 -18.02
C VAL A 239 -16.39 -5.16 -18.47
N ASP A 240 -15.61 -5.34 -19.54
CA ASP A 240 -15.62 -4.44 -20.69
C ASP A 240 -14.81 -5.04 -21.87
N ASN A 241 -15.37 -4.98 -23.07
CA ASN A 241 -14.83 -5.55 -24.32
C ASN A 241 -14.11 -4.49 -25.16
N ASP A 242 -13.76 -3.35 -24.57
CA ASP A 242 -13.20 -2.23 -25.31
C ASP A 242 -11.68 -2.33 -25.53
N LYS A 243 -11.28 -1.96 -26.75
CA LYS A 243 -9.98 -2.12 -27.43
C LYS A 243 -8.76 -1.46 -26.76
N ARG A 244 -8.58 -1.62 -25.45
CA ARG A 244 -7.34 -1.30 -24.72
C ARG A 244 -6.48 -2.56 -24.62
N THR A 245 -5.16 -2.40 -24.59
CA THR A 245 -4.21 -3.52 -24.48
C THR A 245 -4.53 -4.38 -23.25
N GLU A 246 -4.52 -5.71 -23.38
CA GLU A 246 -4.94 -6.70 -22.37
C GLU A 246 -4.38 -6.39 -20.96
N GLU A 247 -3.11 -6.01 -20.87
CA GLU A 247 -2.42 -5.68 -19.62
C GLU A 247 -2.97 -4.42 -18.92
N LYS A 248 -3.44 -3.44 -19.68
CA LYS A 248 -3.96 -2.18 -19.14
C LYS A 248 -5.39 -2.34 -18.63
N SER A 249 -6.22 -3.04 -19.39
CA SER A 249 -7.55 -3.47 -18.93
C SER A 249 -7.45 -4.41 -17.72
N PHE A 250 -6.40 -5.25 -17.65
CA PHE A 250 -6.10 -6.11 -16.51
C PHE A 250 -5.76 -5.30 -15.25
N ILE A 251 -4.84 -4.34 -15.33
CA ILE A 251 -4.43 -3.50 -14.18
C ILE A 251 -5.60 -2.64 -13.69
N ASP A 252 -6.36 -2.04 -14.61
CA ASP A 252 -7.50 -1.17 -14.27
C ASP A 252 -8.63 -1.96 -13.59
N ASN A 253 -8.91 -3.18 -14.06
CA ASN A 253 -9.90 -4.07 -13.43
C ASN A 253 -9.42 -4.63 -12.09
N LEU A 254 -8.15 -5.02 -11.97
CA LEU A 254 -7.54 -5.46 -10.70
C LEU A 254 -7.61 -4.33 -9.64
N SER A 255 -7.30 -3.10 -10.04
CA SER A 255 -7.36 -1.93 -9.14
C SER A 255 -8.79 -1.60 -8.70
N THR A 256 -9.77 -1.74 -9.61
CA THR A 256 -11.19 -1.50 -9.31
C THR A 256 -11.72 -2.57 -8.34
N HIS A 257 -11.37 -3.83 -8.57
CA HIS A 257 -11.86 -4.93 -7.74
C HIS A 257 -11.15 -5.07 -6.39
N LEU A 258 -9.89 -4.63 -6.26
CA LEU A 258 -9.24 -4.44 -4.96
C LEU A 258 -9.95 -3.34 -4.12
N ARG A 259 -10.57 -2.35 -4.77
CA ARG A 259 -11.38 -1.34 -4.09
C ARG A 259 -12.79 -1.85 -3.75
N ASP A 260 -13.38 -2.68 -4.60
CA ASP A 260 -14.69 -3.29 -4.32
C ASP A 260 -14.58 -4.35 -3.20
N LEU A 261 -13.51 -5.16 -3.20
CA LEU A 261 -13.17 -6.06 -2.09
C LEU A 261 -13.02 -5.29 -0.77
N LYS A 262 -12.35 -4.13 -0.78
CA LYS A 262 -12.23 -3.23 0.37
C LYS A 262 -13.60 -2.78 0.91
N SER A 263 -14.61 -2.64 0.05
CA SER A 263 -15.97 -2.21 0.43
C SER A 263 -16.86 -3.35 0.95
N CYS A 264 -16.60 -4.61 0.57
CA CYS A 264 -17.35 -5.78 1.02
C CYS A 264 -16.81 -6.41 2.33
N THR A 265 -15.69 -5.90 2.88
CA THR A 265 -14.94 -6.52 3.98
C THR A 265 -15.09 -5.85 5.35
N ASP A 266 -16.12 -5.05 5.58
CA ASP A 266 -16.40 -4.46 6.91
C ASP A 266 -16.59 -5.53 8.03
N SER A 267 -16.81 -6.79 7.67
CA SER A 267 -16.89 -7.93 8.60
C SER A 267 -15.59 -8.74 8.79
N TYR A 268 -14.50 -8.39 8.09
CA TYR A 268 -13.26 -9.20 8.05
C TYR A 268 -12.05 -8.50 8.68
N PHE A 269 -12.22 -8.04 9.93
CA PHE A 269 -11.13 -7.63 10.81
C PHE A 269 -10.23 -8.83 11.19
N SER A 270 -9.44 -9.36 10.25
CA SER A 270 -8.20 -10.07 10.59
C SER A 270 -7.04 -9.12 10.36
N ARG A 271 -6.76 -8.38 11.45
CA ARG A 271 -5.75 -7.32 11.63
C ARG A 271 -4.30 -7.72 11.32
N ASN A 272 -4.00 -8.79 10.57
CA ASN A 272 -2.61 -9.22 10.34
C ASN A 272 -2.21 -9.39 8.88
N ILE A 273 -3.06 -9.78 7.93
CA ILE A 273 -2.60 -9.95 6.53
C ILE A 273 -2.66 -8.62 5.77
N PHE A 274 -3.78 -7.90 5.85
CA PHE A 274 -3.88 -6.54 5.30
C PHE A 274 -3.11 -5.53 6.14
N LEU A 275 -3.00 -5.75 7.46
CA LEU A 275 -2.08 -4.96 8.28
C LEU A 275 -0.63 -5.28 7.92
N ASN A 276 -0.22 -6.51 7.58
CA ASN A 276 1.17 -6.77 7.17
C ASN A 276 1.47 -6.33 5.74
N LEU A 277 0.51 -6.37 4.80
CA LEU A 277 0.64 -5.76 3.46
C LEU A 277 0.66 -4.23 3.55
N PHE A 278 -0.19 -3.65 4.40
CA PHE A 278 -0.15 -2.22 4.70
C PHE A 278 1.11 -1.87 5.48
N LEU A 279 1.56 -2.66 6.46
CA LEU A 279 2.80 -2.48 7.23
C LEU A 279 4.03 -2.81 6.42
N GLU A 280 3.97 -3.57 5.32
CA GLU A 280 5.07 -3.80 4.38
C GLU A 280 5.10 -2.74 3.27
N GLU A 281 3.97 -2.24 2.76
CA GLU A 281 3.96 -1.01 1.98
C GLU A 281 4.37 0.20 2.84
N PHE A 282 3.98 0.22 4.11
CA PHE A 282 4.36 1.22 5.11
C PHE A 282 5.78 0.97 5.64
N ASN A 283 6.31 -0.27 5.70
CA ASN A 283 7.74 -0.57 5.94
C ASN A 283 8.58 -0.37 4.68
N LEU A 284 8.05 -0.43 3.46
CA LEU A 284 8.71 0.03 2.23
C LEU A 284 8.71 1.56 2.16
N PHE A 285 7.70 2.19 2.78
CA PHE A 285 7.64 3.63 3.05
C PHE A 285 8.56 4.04 4.22
N TYR A 286 8.80 3.17 5.22
CA TYR A 286 9.66 3.41 6.39
C TYR A 286 11.12 2.94 6.25
N GLN A 287 11.41 1.88 5.48
CA GLN A 287 12.76 1.56 4.99
C GLN A 287 13.27 2.66 4.03
N LYS A 288 12.38 3.58 3.62
CA LYS A 288 12.69 4.86 2.98
C LYS A 288 12.81 6.04 3.95
N LEU A 289 13.04 5.80 5.24
CA LEU A 289 13.82 6.73 6.06
C LEU A 289 15.31 6.36 6.10
N ASP A 290 15.68 5.08 5.96
CA ASP A 290 17.07 4.65 5.76
C ASP A 290 17.59 4.98 4.34
N ASN A 291 16.72 5.00 3.32
CA ASN A 291 17.08 5.51 1.98
C ASN A 291 16.89 7.03 1.81
N PHE A 292 16.41 7.74 2.84
CA PHE A 292 16.39 9.21 2.86
C PHE A 292 17.77 9.80 3.18
N GLU A 293 18.77 8.97 3.48
CA GLU A 293 20.17 9.39 3.54
C GLU A 293 20.82 9.48 2.14
N ARG A 294 20.21 8.87 1.10
CA ARG A 294 20.87 8.70 -0.21
C ARG A 294 20.27 9.51 -1.37
N LYS A 295 19.05 10.03 -1.23
CA LYS A 295 18.40 10.91 -2.21
C LYS A 295 17.67 12.06 -1.51
N ASP A 296 17.93 13.28 -1.96
CA ASP A 296 17.39 14.48 -1.32
C ASP A 296 15.92 14.76 -1.65
N GLU A 297 15.31 14.08 -2.64
CA GLU A 297 13.99 14.40 -3.20
C GLU A 297 13.22 13.20 -3.76
N PHE A 298 11.87 13.19 -3.63
CA PHE A 298 10.97 12.25 -4.32
C PHE A 298 9.51 12.74 -4.35
N PHE A 299 8.65 12.09 -5.14
CA PHE A 299 7.25 12.49 -5.32
C PHE A 299 6.25 11.52 -4.68
N ILE A 300 5.14 12.06 -4.16
CA ILE A 300 3.99 11.31 -3.62
C ILE A 300 2.67 11.79 -4.26
N ASN A 301 1.68 10.90 -4.36
CA ASN A 301 0.44 11.15 -5.13
C ASN A 301 -0.80 11.46 -4.26
N SER A 302 -0.75 11.29 -2.93
CA SER A 302 -1.91 11.54 -2.04
C SER A 302 -1.50 12.30 -0.78
N LEU A 303 -1.86 13.58 -0.68
CA LEU A 303 -1.50 14.40 0.48
C LEU A 303 -2.08 13.86 1.79
N VAL A 304 -3.38 13.55 1.78
CA VAL A 304 -4.18 13.09 2.93
C VAL A 304 -3.51 11.88 3.58
N LYS A 305 -3.40 10.76 2.86
CA LYS A 305 -2.79 9.53 3.41
C LYS A 305 -1.36 9.75 3.91
N ASN A 306 -0.53 10.50 3.17
CA ASN A 306 0.85 10.73 3.57
C ASN A 306 0.96 11.65 4.80
N LEU A 307 0.04 12.61 4.95
CA LEU A 307 -0.02 13.45 6.14
C LEU A 307 -0.31 12.61 7.40
N TYR A 308 -1.21 11.63 7.31
CA TYR A 308 -1.46 10.70 8.42
C TYR A 308 -0.18 9.99 8.87
N ILE A 309 0.59 9.45 7.92
CA ILE A 309 1.86 8.76 8.19
C ILE A 309 2.85 9.69 8.88
N ILE A 310 3.04 10.90 8.34
CA ILE A 310 3.96 11.90 8.90
C ILE A 310 3.57 12.24 10.34
N LEU A 311 2.29 12.50 10.59
CA LEU A 311 1.81 12.86 11.92
C LEU A 311 1.99 11.72 12.92
N ASP A 312 1.76 10.48 12.50
CA ASP A 312 1.98 9.31 13.35
C ASP A 312 3.47 9.11 13.66
N SER A 313 4.36 9.31 12.67
CA SER A 313 5.81 9.29 12.88
C SER A 313 6.27 10.36 13.88
N LEU A 314 5.78 11.60 13.72
CA LEU A 314 6.16 12.72 14.59
C LEU A 314 5.64 12.53 16.02
N LYS A 315 4.42 12.00 16.19
CA LYS A 315 3.87 11.63 17.50
C LYS A 315 4.77 10.68 18.27
N GLN A 316 5.40 9.73 17.59
CA GLN A 316 6.30 8.75 18.22
C GLN A 316 7.67 9.33 18.59
N SER A 317 8.08 10.45 17.98
CA SER A 317 9.43 11.02 18.13
C SER A 317 9.74 11.63 19.51
N LYS A 318 8.75 11.71 20.41
CA LYS A 318 8.81 12.32 21.76
C LYS A 318 9.25 13.79 21.82
N LYS A 319 9.55 14.41 20.68
CA LYS A 319 9.82 15.84 20.56
C LYS A 319 8.53 16.58 20.26
N ARG A 320 8.40 17.79 20.81
CA ARG A 320 7.32 18.69 20.43
C ARG A 320 7.69 19.33 19.10
N GLU A 321 6.93 18.97 18.08
CA GLU A 321 7.18 19.41 16.71
C GLU A 321 6.24 20.56 16.34
N HIS A 322 6.72 21.44 15.46
CA HIS A 322 5.92 22.54 14.92
C HIS A 322 5.83 22.46 13.40
N LEU A 323 4.61 22.25 12.89
CA LEU A 323 4.33 22.13 11.47
C LEU A 323 3.76 23.44 10.94
N LYS A 324 4.45 23.98 9.93
CA LYS A 324 4.03 25.16 9.18
C LYS A 324 3.48 24.72 7.83
N ILE A 325 2.19 24.97 7.60
CA ILE A 325 1.45 24.43 6.45
C ILE A 325 0.85 25.56 5.63
N ILE A 326 1.13 25.59 4.33
CA ILE A 326 0.33 26.29 3.32
C ILE A 326 -0.54 25.26 2.64
N TYR A 327 -1.83 25.54 2.54
CA TYR A 327 -2.76 24.64 1.87
C TYR A 327 -3.83 25.41 1.08
N THR A 328 -3.96 25.07 -0.20
CA THR A 328 -4.99 25.63 -1.06
C THR A 328 -6.21 24.72 -1.12
N ILE A 329 -7.38 25.25 -0.75
CA ILE A 329 -8.67 24.59 -0.93
C ILE A 329 -9.23 24.99 -2.30
N LYS A 330 -9.21 24.08 -3.28
CA LYS A 330 -9.79 24.33 -4.61
C LYS A 330 -11.23 23.81 -4.75
N ASP A 331 -11.57 22.77 -4.00
CA ASP A 331 -12.86 22.10 -3.95
C ASP A 331 -13.02 21.58 -2.51
N ILE A 332 -14.09 22.01 -1.82
CA ILE A 332 -14.28 21.69 -0.40
C ILE A 332 -14.44 20.19 -0.17
N ASN A 333 -15.17 19.51 -1.07
CA ASN A 333 -15.49 18.09 -0.96
C ASN A 333 -14.26 17.18 -1.15
N LYS A 334 -13.19 17.72 -1.74
CA LYS A 334 -11.91 17.01 -1.98
C LYS A 334 -10.77 17.57 -1.13
N SER A 335 -11.08 18.42 -0.16
CA SER A 335 -10.09 19.07 0.69
C SER A 335 -9.83 18.31 1.99
N LEU A 336 -8.78 18.72 2.72
CA LEU A 336 -8.53 18.27 4.10
C LEU A 336 -9.66 18.62 5.08
N PHE A 337 -10.56 19.52 4.70
CA PHE A 337 -11.69 19.99 5.50
C PHE A 337 -13.04 19.53 4.94
N SER A 338 -13.03 18.50 4.09
CA SER A 338 -14.26 17.92 3.52
C SER A 338 -15.10 17.25 4.61
N SER A 339 -16.39 17.58 4.66
CA SER A 339 -17.39 16.94 5.53
C SER A 339 -18.01 15.67 4.94
N VAL A 340 -17.66 15.34 3.69
CA VAL A 340 -18.19 14.16 2.97
C VAL A 340 -17.14 13.11 2.66
N ASP A 341 -15.85 13.44 2.80
CA ASP A 341 -14.75 12.49 2.65
C ASP A 341 -14.31 11.96 4.02
N ASN A 342 -14.64 10.70 4.30
CA ASN A 342 -14.29 10.02 5.56
C ASN A 342 -12.78 10.09 5.87
N GLN A 343 -11.90 10.04 4.85
CA GLN A 343 -10.45 10.13 5.08
C GLN A 343 -10.04 11.56 5.47
N ALA A 344 -10.71 12.58 4.94
CA ALA A 344 -10.48 13.95 5.35
C ALA A 344 -10.96 14.17 6.79
N ILE A 345 -12.14 13.66 7.15
CA ILE A 345 -12.70 13.73 8.51
C ILE A 345 -11.77 13.06 9.52
N GLU A 346 -11.24 11.87 9.22
CA GLU A 346 -10.31 11.17 10.10
C GLU A 346 -9.04 11.98 10.35
N ILE A 347 -8.46 12.59 9.30
CA ILE A 347 -7.24 13.39 9.43
C ILE A 347 -7.49 14.71 10.14
N TYR A 348 -8.60 15.37 9.82
CA TYR A 348 -9.09 16.54 10.53
C TYR A 348 -9.13 16.29 12.05
N ASN A 349 -9.81 15.22 12.47
CA ASN A 349 -9.92 14.82 13.86
C ASN A 349 -8.57 14.45 14.46
N TYR A 350 -7.69 13.82 13.68
CA TYR A 350 -6.37 13.45 14.14
C TYR A 350 -5.48 14.66 14.41
N ILE A 351 -5.45 15.64 13.50
CA ILE A 351 -4.73 16.91 13.67
C ILE A 351 -5.21 17.62 14.93
N LEU A 352 -6.54 17.75 15.09
CA LEU A 352 -7.15 18.39 16.25
C LEU A 352 -6.74 17.69 17.56
N THR A 353 -6.76 16.36 17.56
CA THR A 353 -6.36 15.54 18.72
C THR A 353 -4.89 15.76 19.09
N LEU A 354 -4.00 15.73 18.10
CA LEU A 354 -2.56 15.92 18.33
C LEU A 354 -2.23 17.32 18.84
N SER A 355 -2.98 18.33 18.37
CA SER A 355 -2.85 19.71 18.82
C SER A 355 -3.34 19.88 20.25
N LYS A 356 -4.56 19.41 20.57
CA LYS A 356 -5.13 19.47 21.94
C LYS A 356 -4.29 18.71 22.97
N GLN A 357 -3.63 17.63 22.57
CA GLN A 357 -2.72 16.88 23.44
C GLN A 357 -1.33 17.56 23.59
N GLY A 358 -1.08 18.66 22.87
CA GLY A 358 0.19 19.39 22.88
C GLY A 358 1.38 18.57 22.37
N ILE A 359 1.11 17.55 21.55
CA ILE A 359 2.13 16.67 20.96
C ILE A 359 2.76 17.37 19.76
N ILE A 360 1.92 17.95 18.90
CA ILE A 360 2.33 18.67 17.69
C ILE A 360 1.58 20.00 17.66
N SER A 361 2.29 21.09 17.37
CA SER A 361 1.68 22.40 17.15
C SER A 361 1.59 22.70 15.65
N PHE A 362 0.52 23.37 15.23
CA PHE A 362 0.22 23.60 13.83
C PHE A 362 0.00 25.09 13.53
N GLU A 363 0.55 25.55 12.40
CA GLU A 363 0.26 26.86 11.82
C GLU A 363 -0.13 26.71 10.35
N PHE A 364 -1.41 26.92 10.05
CA PHE A 364 -1.97 26.85 8.71
C PHE A 364 -2.08 28.24 8.07
N ILE A 365 -1.69 28.33 6.81
CA ILE A 365 -2.03 29.41 5.88
C ILE A 365 -2.93 28.78 4.82
N ILE A 366 -4.22 29.11 4.88
CA ILE A 366 -5.24 28.58 3.99
C ILE A 366 -5.46 29.56 2.85
N SER A 367 -5.38 29.07 1.62
CA SER A 367 -5.79 29.82 0.44
C SER A 367 -7.04 29.22 -0.15
N LEU A 368 -8.04 30.06 -0.40
CA LEU A 368 -9.32 29.64 -0.96
C LEU A 368 -9.28 29.85 -2.48
N GLY A 369 -9.47 28.77 -3.23
CA GLY A 369 -9.61 28.83 -4.67
C GLY A 369 -10.85 29.64 -5.07
N LYS A 370 -10.86 30.15 -6.31
CA LYS A 370 -11.86 31.12 -6.80
C LYS A 370 -13.33 30.76 -6.53
N LYS A 371 -13.66 29.46 -6.47
CA LYS A 371 -15.04 28.97 -6.31
C LYS A 371 -15.39 28.50 -4.88
N VAL A 372 -14.46 28.63 -3.94
CA VAL A 372 -14.64 28.12 -2.57
C VAL A 372 -15.11 29.25 -1.67
N LYS A 373 -16.33 29.09 -1.12
CA LYS A 373 -16.90 29.99 -0.12
C LYS A 373 -16.72 29.39 1.27
N ILE A 374 -16.52 30.23 2.29
CA ILE A 374 -16.60 29.80 3.69
C ILE A 374 -18.07 29.78 4.07
N ASP A 375 -18.67 28.60 4.10
CA ASP A 375 -20.01 28.41 4.64
C ASP A 375 -19.96 28.19 6.17
N LYS A 376 -21.13 28.02 6.78
CA LYS A 376 -21.24 27.82 8.24
C LYS A 376 -20.52 26.56 8.72
N GLU A 377 -20.43 25.54 7.88
CA GLU A 377 -19.77 24.28 8.22
C GLU A 377 -18.25 24.46 8.25
N LEU A 378 -17.68 25.07 7.21
CA LEU A 378 -16.26 25.36 7.16
C LEU A 378 -15.83 26.38 8.22
N GLU A 379 -16.67 27.38 8.50
CA GLU A 379 -16.46 28.31 9.60
C GLU A 379 -16.40 27.59 10.95
N PHE A 380 -17.30 26.64 11.20
CA PHE A 380 -17.31 25.83 12.41
C PHE A 380 -16.02 25.03 12.55
N ILE A 381 -15.58 24.36 11.48
CA ILE A 381 -14.32 23.60 11.42
C ILE A 381 -13.11 24.48 11.76
N PHE A 382 -13.02 25.68 11.18
CA PHE A 382 -11.90 26.57 11.46
C PHE A 382 -11.91 27.08 12.91
N LYS A 383 -13.09 27.37 13.48
CA LYS A 383 -13.21 27.71 14.91
C LYS A 383 -12.78 26.56 15.81
N GLU A 384 -13.15 25.32 15.49
CA GLU A 384 -12.69 24.15 16.26
C GLU A 384 -11.16 24.01 16.23
N PHE A 385 -10.53 24.27 15.08
CA PHE A 385 -9.08 24.29 14.96
C PHE A 385 -8.44 25.37 15.85
N GLU A 386 -8.93 26.61 15.79
CA GLU A 386 -8.43 27.71 16.63
C GLU A 386 -8.60 27.40 18.13
N GLN A 387 -9.74 26.81 18.53
CA GLN A 387 -9.96 26.34 19.91
C GLN A 387 -9.03 25.18 20.32
N GLY A 388 -8.51 24.43 19.34
CA GLY A 388 -7.51 23.38 19.54
C GLY A 388 -6.06 23.88 19.55
N ASP A 389 -5.83 25.18 19.73
CA ASP A 389 -4.51 25.84 19.63
C ASP A 389 -3.84 25.71 18.25
N ILE A 390 -4.62 25.48 17.19
CA ILE A 390 -4.13 25.49 15.82
C ILE A 390 -4.26 26.91 15.27
N ARG A 391 -3.13 27.53 14.91
CA ARG A 391 -3.17 28.87 14.31
C ARG A 391 -3.59 28.77 12.85
N ILE A 392 -4.68 29.44 12.48
CA ILE A 392 -5.11 29.56 11.08
C ILE A 392 -4.95 31.01 10.61
N LEU A 393 -4.36 31.16 9.44
CA LEU A 393 -4.29 32.40 8.69
C LEU A 393 -4.82 32.14 7.27
N PHE A 394 -5.26 33.19 6.59
CA PHE A 394 -5.85 33.11 5.27
C PHE A 394 -5.18 34.03 4.29
N ARG A 395 -5.05 33.57 3.04
CA ARG A 395 -4.35 34.29 1.97
C ARG A 395 -5.14 34.19 0.66
N ASP A 396 -5.25 35.29 -0.08
CA ASP A 396 -5.87 35.30 -1.41
C ASP A 396 -5.08 34.38 -2.37
N TYR A 397 -5.78 33.45 -3.01
CA TYR A 397 -5.20 32.47 -3.93
C TYR A 397 -4.63 33.10 -5.21
N ARG A 398 -5.13 34.26 -5.64
CA ARG A 398 -4.65 34.94 -6.86
C ARG A 398 -3.20 35.41 -6.74
N ASP A 399 -2.75 35.67 -5.52
CA ASP A 399 -1.39 36.10 -5.23
C ASP A 399 -0.42 34.93 -5.00
N MET A 400 -0.91 33.68 -4.99
CA MET A 400 -0.07 32.48 -4.86
C MET A 400 0.50 32.07 -6.23
N LYS A 401 1.74 32.48 -6.49
CA LYS A 401 2.38 32.28 -7.80
C LYS A 401 3.03 30.91 -8.00
N ALA A 402 3.45 30.20 -6.93
CA ALA A 402 4.35 29.06 -7.07
C ALA A 402 3.82 27.72 -6.54
N TYR A 403 3.16 27.70 -5.38
CA TYR A 403 2.80 26.45 -4.69
C TYR A 403 1.36 26.44 -4.21
N THR A 404 0.69 25.30 -4.35
CA THR A 404 -0.65 25.04 -3.80
C THR A 404 -0.59 24.40 -2.41
N THR A 405 0.52 23.73 -2.10
CA THR A 405 0.76 23.10 -0.80
C THR A 405 2.22 23.27 -0.44
N ILE A 406 2.50 23.67 0.81
CA ILE A 406 3.83 23.57 1.43
C ILE A 406 3.62 23.04 2.85
N ILE A 407 4.38 22.02 3.26
CA ILE A 407 4.44 21.55 4.65
C ILE A 407 5.90 21.60 5.05
N LEU A 408 6.22 22.37 6.09
CA LEU A 408 7.56 22.46 6.65
C LEU A 408 7.59 21.76 8.01
N ILE A 409 8.55 20.86 8.17
CA ILE A 409 8.85 20.17 9.41
C ILE A 409 10.26 20.60 9.81
N ASN A 410 10.34 21.70 10.57
CA ASN A 410 11.57 22.46 10.71
C ASN A 410 12.70 21.63 11.36
N ASP A 411 12.38 20.85 12.38
CA ASP A 411 13.38 20.12 13.17
C ASP A 411 14.03 18.96 12.38
N TYR A 412 13.42 18.55 11.26
CA TYR A 412 13.94 17.48 10.38
C TYR A 412 14.56 18.00 9.09
N ASN A 413 14.60 19.32 8.89
CA ASN A 413 14.97 19.95 7.61
C ASN A 413 14.26 19.26 6.43
N LEU A 414 12.95 19.09 6.58
CA LEU A 414 12.10 18.35 5.67
C LEU A 414 10.96 19.24 5.20
N ALA A 415 10.69 19.22 3.90
CA ALA A 415 9.58 19.95 3.31
C ALA A 415 8.83 19.09 2.31
N ILE A 416 7.51 19.28 2.25
CA ILE A 416 6.64 18.73 1.22
C ILE A 416 6.05 19.89 0.47
N SER A 417 6.06 19.84 -0.86
CA SER A 417 5.55 20.93 -1.68
C SER A 417 4.81 20.42 -2.90
N CYS A 418 3.73 21.09 -3.29
CA CYS A 418 3.05 20.88 -4.55
C CYS A 418 3.00 22.20 -5.31
N ARG A 419 3.50 22.21 -6.54
CA ARG A 419 3.47 23.40 -7.39
C ARG A 419 2.10 23.57 -8.03
N ASN A 420 1.72 24.81 -8.33
CA ASN A 420 0.47 25.05 -9.02
C ASN A 420 0.45 24.36 -10.39
N GLY A 421 -0.66 23.70 -10.71
CA GLY A 421 -0.81 22.89 -11.94
C GLY A 421 -0.28 21.45 -11.85
N TYR A 422 0.33 21.03 -10.73
CA TYR A 422 0.82 19.67 -10.54
C TYR A 422 -0.08 18.87 -9.58
N TYR A 423 -0.17 17.57 -9.80
CA TYR A 423 -0.93 16.64 -8.95
C TYR A 423 -0.06 15.90 -7.92
N SER A 424 1.24 15.80 -8.17
CA SER A 424 2.22 15.13 -7.32
C SER A 424 2.87 16.10 -6.33
N HIS A 425 3.07 15.68 -5.09
CA HIS A 425 3.78 16.45 -4.08
C HIS A 425 5.24 15.99 -4.01
N ASN A 426 6.17 16.93 -4.06
CA ASN A 426 7.59 16.68 -3.87
C ASN A 426 7.95 16.75 -2.39
N ILE A 427 8.59 15.71 -1.87
CA ILE A 427 9.20 15.66 -0.55
C ILE A 427 10.69 15.89 -0.71
N THR A 428 11.26 16.85 0.03
CA THR A 428 12.67 17.24 -0.06
C THR A 428 13.33 17.42 1.30
N ARG A 429 14.59 16.99 1.43
CA ARG A 429 15.51 17.34 2.53
C ARG A 429 16.69 18.19 2.08
N SER A 430 16.78 18.52 0.79
CA SER A 430 17.79 19.45 0.29
C SER A 430 17.72 20.78 1.05
N LYS A 431 18.76 21.09 1.83
CA LYS A 431 18.82 22.32 2.65
C LYS A 431 18.48 23.57 1.84
N LYS A 432 18.96 23.66 0.61
CA LYS A 432 18.68 24.77 -0.30
C LYS A 432 17.18 24.88 -0.58
N LYS A 433 16.55 23.80 -1.06
CA LYS A 433 15.11 23.81 -1.38
C LYS A 433 14.22 24.00 -0.16
N VAL A 434 14.58 23.41 0.97
CA VAL A 434 13.85 23.60 2.23
C VAL A 434 13.93 25.07 2.67
N ASN A 435 15.10 25.71 2.55
CA ASN A 435 15.24 27.14 2.83
C ASN A 435 14.45 28.01 1.85
N ASP A 436 14.42 27.66 0.56
CA ASP A 436 13.62 28.36 -0.45
C ASP A 436 12.12 28.26 -0.14
N LEU A 437 11.64 27.06 0.21
CA LEU A 437 10.25 26.84 0.64
C LEU A 437 9.93 27.53 1.96
N ARG A 438 10.90 27.63 2.88
CA ARG A 438 10.74 28.40 4.13
C ARG A 438 10.61 29.89 3.86
N ARG A 439 11.41 30.46 2.94
CA ARG A 439 11.29 31.86 2.52
C ARG A 439 9.93 32.12 1.87
N GLU A 440 9.50 31.24 0.98
CA GLU A 440 8.17 31.32 0.37
C GLU A 440 7.07 31.29 1.44
N TYR A 441 7.17 30.40 2.43
CA TYR A 441 6.23 30.35 3.54
C TYR A 441 6.13 31.67 4.29
N GLU A 442 7.26 32.27 4.66
CA GLU A 442 7.27 33.56 5.38
C GLU A 442 6.73 34.71 4.52
N ILE A 443 6.98 34.71 3.20
CA ILE A 443 6.37 35.66 2.26
C ILE A 443 4.85 35.48 2.23
N GLN A 444 4.36 34.25 2.17
CA GLN A 444 2.92 33.99 2.19
C GLN A 444 2.29 34.37 3.52
N LYS A 445 2.97 34.11 4.63
CA LYS A 445 2.56 34.49 5.98
C LYS A 445 2.42 36.00 6.16
N HIS A 446 3.37 36.77 5.61
CA HIS A 446 3.40 38.22 5.77
C HIS A 446 2.10 38.92 5.33
N TYR A 447 1.45 38.42 4.27
CA TYR A 447 0.17 38.98 3.82
C TYR A 447 -1.04 38.09 4.14
N ALA A 448 -0.86 37.04 4.93
CA ALA A 448 -1.97 36.24 5.42
C ALA A 448 -2.66 36.94 6.61
N LYS A 449 -3.98 36.77 6.74
CA LYS A 449 -4.82 37.45 7.75
C LYS A 449 -5.57 36.44 8.62
N PRO A 450 -5.88 36.74 9.88
CA PRO A 450 -6.71 35.88 10.74
C PRO A 450 -8.12 35.67 10.19
N LEU A 451 -8.79 34.59 10.61
CA LEU A 451 -10.18 34.28 10.23
C LEU A 451 -11.11 35.47 10.52
N GLN A 452 -11.03 36.03 11.73
CA GLN A 452 -11.86 37.15 12.16
C GLN A 452 -11.74 38.35 11.21
N THR A 453 -10.53 38.69 10.76
CA THR A 453 -10.32 39.77 9.80
C THR A 453 -10.91 39.48 8.41
N ILE A 454 -11.10 38.20 8.05
CA ILE A 454 -11.79 37.81 6.81
C ILE A 454 -13.30 37.78 7.00
N LEU A 455 -13.81 37.26 8.11
CA LEU A 455 -15.25 37.23 8.41
C LEU A 455 -15.81 38.65 8.63
N ASP A 456 -15.02 39.52 9.27
CA ASP A 456 -15.34 40.95 9.44
C ASP A 456 -15.21 41.72 8.13
N ARG A 457 -14.44 41.19 7.17
CA ARG A 457 -14.45 41.63 5.78
C ARG A 457 -15.54 40.88 5.03
N ASP A 458 -16.78 41.28 5.29
CA ASP A 458 -17.69 41.47 4.16
C ASP A 458 -16.86 42.14 3.05
N TYR A 459 -16.65 41.47 1.91
CA TYR A 459 -16.26 42.19 0.69
C TYR A 459 -17.37 43.20 0.48
N SER A 460 -17.12 44.42 0.94
CA SER A 460 -18.15 45.33 1.36
C SER A 460 -18.84 45.89 0.13
N LEU A 461 -19.81 45.14 -0.39
CA LEU A 461 -20.93 45.71 -1.15
C LEU A 461 -21.60 46.82 -0.30
N ASN A 462 -21.43 46.75 1.02
CA ASN A 462 -21.71 47.83 1.94
C ASN A 462 -20.68 48.95 1.81
N GLY A 463 -21.10 50.15 1.41
CA GLY A 463 -20.17 51.26 1.22
C GLY A 463 -20.65 52.29 0.22
N ILE A 464 -19.77 53.23 -0.12
CA ILE A 464 -20.04 54.25 -1.14
C ILE A 464 -19.62 53.70 -2.50
N TRP A 465 -20.58 53.66 -3.41
CA TRP A 465 -20.44 53.19 -4.78
C TRP A 465 -20.64 54.34 -5.76
N TYR A 466 -19.90 54.29 -6.86
CA TYR A 466 -20.04 55.22 -7.96
C TYR A 466 -20.53 54.48 -9.20
N PHE A 467 -21.60 54.95 -9.82
CA PHE A 467 -22.18 54.34 -11.02
C PHE A 467 -22.58 55.41 -12.02
N TYR A 468 -22.43 55.06 -13.29
CA TYR A 468 -22.98 55.84 -14.40
C TYR A 468 -24.40 55.35 -14.68
N GLY A 469 -25.31 56.28 -14.97
CA GLY A 469 -26.65 55.92 -15.40
C GLY A 469 -26.61 55.11 -16.70
N TYR A 470 -27.52 54.15 -16.86
CA TYR A 470 -27.63 53.40 -18.10
C TYR A 470 -27.91 54.37 -19.26
N GLY A 471 -26.94 54.51 -20.18
CA GLY A 471 -27.01 55.44 -21.31
C GLY A 471 -26.53 56.87 -21.04
N SER A 472 -26.05 57.21 -19.84
CA SER A 472 -25.42 58.51 -19.57
C SER A 472 -23.90 58.39 -19.58
N SER A 473 -23.24 59.18 -20.43
CA SER A 473 -21.77 59.18 -20.57
C SER A 473 -21.08 60.18 -19.64
N GLY A 474 -21.81 60.92 -18.80
CA GLY A 474 -21.26 62.06 -18.05
C GLY A 474 -21.64 62.17 -16.57
N ASP A 475 -22.77 61.59 -16.14
CA ASP A 475 -23.24 61.78 -14.76
C ASP A 475 -22.83 60.61 -13.87
N LEU A 476 -21.78 60.84 -13.07
CA LEU A 476 -21.34 59.92 -12.03
C LEU A 476 -22.24 60.09 -10.80
N HIS A 477 -23.09 59.11 -10.54
CA HIS A 477 -23.87 59.06 -9.31
C HIS A 477 -23.05 58.41 -8.21
N PHE A 478 -23.19 58.90 -6.98
CA PHE A 478 -22.64 58.25 -5.80
C PHE A 478 -23.78 57.82 -4.88
N ALA A 479 -23.75 56.56 -4.46
CA ALA A 479 -24.74 56.02 -3.53
C ALA A 479 -24.08 55.25 -2.39
N THR A 480 -24.71 55.29 -1.23
CA THR A 480 -24.39 54.39 -0.14
C THR A 480 -25.25 53.14 -0.27
N MET A 481 -24.62 51.98 -0.36
CA MET A 481 -25.28 50.69 -0.41
C MET A 481 -25.16 50.01 0.95
N LEU A 482 -26.25 49.41 1.41
CA LEU A 482 -26.33 48.60 2.62
C LEU A 482 -27.09 47.32 2.30
N ILE A 483 -26.47 46.19 2.57
CA ILE A 483 -26.94 44.85 2.29
C ILE A 483 -26.98 44.11 3.63
N ASP A 484 -28.18 43.61 3.94
CA ASP A 484 -28.46 42.83 5.14
C ASP A 484 -29.20 41.55 4.72
N GLY A 485 -28.48 40.43 4.73
CA GLY A 485 -28.94 39.17 4.13
C GLY A 485 -29.27 39.31 2.64
N ASP A 486 -30.52 39.06 2.28
CA ASP A 486 -31.02 39.23 0.91
C ASP A 486 -31.54 40.63 0.62
N ARG A 487 -31.63 41.51 1.62
CA ARG A 487 -32.17 42.87 1.45
C ARG A 487 -31.06 43.82 1.05
N VAL A 488 -31.36 44.71 0.11
CA VAL A 488 -30.46 45.76 -0.37
C VAL A 488 -31.17 47.10 -0.21
N ASP A 489 -30.56 48.02 0.54
CA ASP A 489 -30.95 49.42 0.66
C ASP A 489 -29.89 50.29 -0.02
N ILE A 490 -30.32 51.16 -0.93
CA ILE A 490 -29.44 52.09 -1.66
C ILE A 490 -29.88 53.51 -1.37
N THR A 491 -28.97 54.34 -0.90
CA THR A 491 -29.19 55.78 -0.72
C THR A 491 -28.42 56.54 -1.80
N LEU A 492 -29.13 57.09 -2.78
CA LEU A 492 -28.55 57.83 -3.89
C LEU A 492 -28.24 59.26 -3.44
N ASN A 493 -27.04 59.45 -2.92
CA ASN A 493 -26.62 60.70 -2.30
C ASN A 493 -26.55 61.85 -3.31
N SER A 494 -26.29 61.54 -4.59
CA SER A 494 -26.35 62.52 -5.69
C SER A 494 -27.76 63.04 -6.00
N HIS A 495 -28.83 62.49 -5.42
CA HIS A 495 -30.21 62.93 -5.62
C HIS A 495 -30.92 63.09 -4.27
N ASN A 496 -30.46 64.04 -3.45
CA ASN A 496 -31.07 64.40 -2.16
C ASN A 496 -31.27 63.19 -1.22
N ASN A 497 -30.32 62.25 -1.20
CA ASN A 497 -30.36 61.03 -0.38
C ASN A 497 -31.63 60.19 -0.60
N ARG A 498 -32.15 60.14 -1.83
CA ARG A 498 -33.31 59.31 -2.17
C ARG A 498 -32.97 57.84 -1.95
N LYS A 499 -33.87 57.13 -1.27
CA LYS A 499 -33.71 55.72 -0.91
C LYS A 499 -34.40 54.81 -1.91
N TYR A 500 -33.75 53.69 -2.19
CA TYR A 500 -34.21 52.64 -3.09
C TYR A 500 -34.00 51.29 -2.43
N ARG A 501 -34.86 50.34 -2.75
CA ARG A 501 -34.78 48.97 -2.23
C ARG A 501 -34.44 47.98 -3.32
N GLY A 502 -33.95 46.83 -2.89
CA GLY A 502 -33.65 45.71 -3.78
C GLY A 502 -33.49 44.40 -3.03
N LYS A 503 -33.20 43.36 -3.80
CA LYS A 503 -32.85 42.04 -3.29
C LYS A 503 -31.58 41.51 -3.93
N LYS A 504 -30.77 40.83 -3.11
CA LYS A 504 -29.59 40.09 -3.56
C LYS A 504 -30.01 38.70 -4.02
N TYR A 505 -29.49 38.28 -5.16
CA TYR A 505 -29.61 36.94 -5.71
C TYR A 505 -28.22 36.39 -6.03
N GLU A 506 -28.01 35.10 -5.80
CA GLU A 506 -26.83 34.39 -6.29
C GLU A 506 -27.25 33.48 -7.44
N ILE A 507 -26.70 33.72 -8.64
CA ILE A 507 -27.03 32.93 -9.82
C ILE A 507 -25.74 32.56 -10.55
N TYR A 508 -25.47 31.27 -10.69
CA TYR A 508 -24.29 30.72 -11.39
C TYR A 508 -22.93 31.25 -10.91
N GLY A 509 -22.81 31.64 -9.63
CA GLY A 509 -21.59 32.21 -9.04
C GLY A 509 -21.49 33.73 -9.11
N ASP A 510 -22.39 34.39 -9.84
CA ASP A 510 -22.48 35.85 -9.85
C ASP A 510 -23.37 36.36 -8.71
N ILE A 511 -23.05 37.54 -8.17
CA ILE A 511 -23.96 38.29 -7.28
C ILE A 511 -24.75 39.27 -8.13
N LEU A 512 -26.08 39.12 -8.11
CA LEU A 512 -27.02 40.01 -8.78
C LEU A 512 -27.81 40.79 -7.74
N LEU A 513 -27.72 42.12 -7.78
CA LEU A 513 -28.61 42.98 -7.01
C LEU A 513 -29.75 43.43 -7.92
N CYS A 514 -30.95 42.92 -7.68
CA CYS A 514 -32.15 43.37 -8.37
C CYS A 514 -32.78 44.48 -7.54
N THR A 515 -32.62 45.71 -7.99
CA THR A 515 -33.00 46.92 -7.25
C THR A 515 -34.03 47.73 -8.02
N GLU A 516 -34.72 48.65 -7.36
CA GLU A 516 -35.63 49.61 -8.00
C GLU A 516 -34.93 50.52 -9.02
N LEU A 517 -33.59 50.64 -8.95
CA LEU A 517 -32.77 51.37 -9.92
C LEU A 517 -32.39 50.53 -11.14
N GLY A 518 -32.54 49.21 -11.07
CA GLY A 518 -32.10 48.27 -12.08
C GLY A 518 -31.34 47.07 -11.51
N ILE A 519 -30.76 46.26 -12.40
CA ILE A 519 -30.00 45.06 -12.05
C ILE A 519 -28.51 45.39 -12.06
N ILE A 520 -27.87 45.29 -10.90
CA ILE A 520 -26.42 45.44 -10.75
C ILE A 520 -25.82 44.03 -10.70
N LYS A 521 -25.04 43.69 -11.72
CA LYS A 521 -24.33 42.42 -11.78
C LYS A 521 -22.89 42.63 -11.32
N PHE A 522 -22.55 42.07 -10.16
CA PHE A 522 -21.17 41.86 -9.78
C PHE A 522 -20.75 40.54 -10.39
N ARG A 523 -19.95 40.61 -11.45
CA ARG A 523 -19.16 39.44 -11.86
C ARG A 523 -18.19 39.19 -10.72
N GLU A 524 -18.20 38.00 -10.13
CA GLU A 524 -16.98 37.51 -9.50
C GLU A 524 -15.89 37.69 -10.55
N GLU A 525 -14.80 38.41 -10.23
CA GLU A 525 -13.74 38.66 -11.19
C GLU A 525 -13.27 37.32 -11.79
N VAL A 526 -13.71 37.05 -13.02
CA VAL A 526 -13.10 36.05 -13.88
C VAL A 526 -11.75 36.64 -14.26
N THR A 527 -10.80 36.50 -13.34
CA THR A 527 -9.40 36.83 -13.59
C THR A 527 -8.92 35.84 -14.66
N GLU A 528 -8.61 36.37 -15.84
CA GLU A 528 -8.12 35.65 -17.03
C GLU A 528 -6.98 34.67 -16.75
#